data_AF-A0A3Q4FZJ8-F1
#
_entry.id   AF-A0A3Q4FZJ8-F1
#
_cell.length_a   1.000
_cell.length_b   1.000
_cell.length_c   1.000
_cell.angle_alpha   90.00
_cell.angle_beta   90.00
_cell.angle_gamma   90.00
#
_symmetry.space_group_name_H-M   'P 1'
#
loop_
_entity.id
_entity.type
_entity.pdbx_description
1 polymer ?
#
loop_
_entity_poly.entity_id
_entity_poly.type
_entity_poly.pdbx_seq_one_letter_code
_entity_poly.pdbx_strand_id
1 'polypeptide(L)'
;MGIYTVVTIKPGLILMWDQKTSLFITISPQFQGQVCGLCGNYDGNSKNDFTTRSQEIVADVLQFGNSWKVSSSCPSAELISDPCASNSYRAAWSQKQCSIITSVTFQSCHSKVDPGPYFDSCVRDSCACDTGGDCECLCTAVAAYAKACNEAGTCIAWRTPKFCPIFCDYYNSPGECEWHYKPCGANCMKTCRNPSGNCSSLITNLEGCYPQCPPNQPYF
;
A
#
# COMPACT_ATOMS: atom_id res chain seq x y z
N MET A 1 -11.25 0.15 -7.24
CA MET A 1 -10.69 -1.00 -7.99
C MET A 1 -10.18 -1.99 -6.97
N GLY A 2 -10.76 -3.19 -6.90
CA GLY A 2 -10.50 -4.10 -5.79
C GLY A 2 -10.82 -3.44 -4.45
N ILE A 3 -9.93 -3.56 -3.47
CA ILE A 3 -10.09 -2.94 -2.15
C ILE A 3 -9.65 -1.47 -2.08
N TYR A 4 -9.23 -0.87 -3.20
CA TYR A 4 -8.69 0.48 -3.26
C TYR A 4 -9.64 1.47 -3.92
N THR A 5 -9.57 2.73 -3.49
CA THR A 5 -10.08 3.89 -4.23
C THR A 5 -8.98 4.45 -5.10
N VAL A 6 -9.24 4.62 -6.39
CA VAL A 6 -8.27 5.13 -7.37
C VAL A 6 -8.79 6.43 -7.95
N VAL A 7 -7.98 7.49 -7.86
CA VAL A 7 -8.32 8.83 -8.33
C VAL A 7 -7.22 9.32 -9.27
N THR A 8 -7.60 9.67 -10.49
CA THR A 8 -6.73 10.44 -11.39
C THR A 8 -6.88 11.91 -11.03
N ILE A 9 -5.86 12.49 -10.40
CA ILE A 9 -5.89 13.91 -9.99
C ILE A 9 -5.73 14.82 -11.21
N LYS A 10 -4.79 14.46 -12.09
CA LYS A 10 -4.56 15.09 -13.40
C LYS A 10 -3.86 14.07 -14.32
N PRO A 11 -3.81 14.30 -15.64
CA PRO A 11 -3.07 13.41 -16.55
C PRO A 11 -1.63 13.18 -16.05
N GLY A 12 -1.28 11.91 -15.85
CA GLY A 12 0.05 11.52 -15.35
C GLY A 12 0.24 11.58 -13.82
N LEU A 13 -0.80 11.82 -13.02
CA LEU A 13 -0.75 11.78 -11.54
C LEU A 13 -1.96 11.00 -11.00
N ILE A 14 -1.68 9.89 -10.33
CA ILE A 14 -2.69 8.97 -9.80
C ILE A 14 -2.48 8.76 -8.31
N LEU A 15 -3.59 8.77 -7.59
CA LEU A 15 -3.68 8.44 -6.17
C LEU A 15 -4.41 7.11 -6.01
N MET A 16 -3.84 6.19 -5.23
CA MET A 16 -4.50 4.94 -4.83
C MET A 16 -4.51 4.87 -3.31
N TRP A 17 -5.68 4.72 -2.73
CA TRP A 17 -5.88 4.68 -1.28
C TRP A 17 -6.61 3.40 -0.89
N ASP A 18 -6.12 2.70 0.13
CA ASP A 18 -6.70 1.46 0.64
C ASP A 18 -7.95 1.66 1.51
N GLN A 19 -8.46 2.89 1.59
CA GLN A 19 -9.56 3.32 2.45
C GLN A 19 -9.24 3.26 3.96
N LYS A 20 -7.95 3.13 4.29
CA LYS A 20 -7.40 3.06 5.65
C LYS A 20 -6.22 4.04 5.73
N THR A 21 -5.00 3.53 5.86
CA THR A 21 -3.80 4.32 6.12
C THR A 21 -2.77 4.28 4.99
N SER A 22 -2.92 3.40 3.99
CA SER A 22 -1.96 3.29 2.89
C SER A 22 -2.33 4.17 1.72
N LEU A 23 -1.44 5.09 1.38
CA LEU A 23 -1.56 5.98 0.23
C LEU A 23 -0.42 5.73 -0.75
N PHE A 24 -0.76 5.49 -2.01
CA PHE A 24 0.20 5.30 -3.09
C PHE A 24 0.01 6.39 -4.14
N ILE A 25 1.09 7.10 -4.45
CA ILE A 25 1.11 8.15 -5.45
C ILE A 25 1.97 7.65 -6.61
N THR A 26 1.39 7.59 -7.81
CA THR A 26 2.12 7.24 -9.03
C THR A 26 2.11 8.43 -9.98
N ILE A 27 3.29 8.84 -10.41
CA ILE A 27 3.49 9.96 -11.33
C ILE A 27 4.20 9.50 -12.60
N SER A 28 3.83 10.13 -13.72
CA SER A 28 4.50 9.96 -15.01
C SER A 28 5.94 10.48 -14.97
N PRO A 29 6.87 9.89 -15.74
CA PRO A 29 8.24 10.39 -15.88
C PRO A 29 8.35 11.88 -16.28
N GLN A 30 7.31 12.46 -16.86
CA GLN A 30 7.26 13.90 -17.16
C GLN A 30 7.39 14.80 -15.92
N PHE A 31 7.18 14.28 -14.71
CA PHE A 31 7.34 15.00 -13.44
C PHE A 31 8.71 14.78 -12.79
N GLN A 32 9.63 14.04 -13.44
CA GLN A 32 10.96 13.76 -12.91
C GLN A 32 11.72 15.06 -12.61
N GLY A 33 12.23 15.19 -11.39
CA GLY A 33 12.93 16.39 -10.90
C GLY A 33 12.07 17.66 -10.78
N GLN A 34 10.75 17.56 -10.93
CA GLN A 34 9.81 18.71 -10.87
C GLN A 34 8.90 18.67 -9.65
N VAL A 35 9.14 17.75 -8.73
CA VAL A 35 8.37 17.60 -7.49
C VAL A 35 9.28 17.80 -6.29
N CYS A 36 8.66 18.06 -5.15
CA CYS A 36 9.32 18.15 -3.86
C CYS A 36 8.30 17.78 -2.77
N GLY A 37 8.79 17.47 -1.57
CA GLY A 37 7.96 17.11 -0.43
C GLY A 37 8.49 15.89 0.29
N LEU A 38 7.63 15.28 1.11
CA LEU A 38 7.97 14.10 1.90
C LEU A 38 8.30 12.85 1.05
N CYS A 39 7.86 12.82 -0.21
CA CYS A 39 8.16 11.75 -1.15
C CYS A 39 9.43 12.01 -2.00
N GLY A 40 10.26 12.99 -1.61
CA GLY A 40 11.48 13.33 -2.33
C GLY A 40 11.23 14.18 -3.58
N ASN A 41 12.21 14.20 -4.48
CA ASN A 41 12.19 15.05 -5.69
C ASN A 41 12.01 14.27 -7.00
N TYR A 42 11.97 12.94 -6.93
CA TYR A 42 11.82 12.03 -8.06
C TYR A 42 12.86 12.31 -9.17
N ASP A 43 14.14 12.49 -8.84
CA ASP A 43 15.22 12.64 -9.83
C ASP A 43 16.00 11.33 -10.10
N GLY A 44 15.79 10.30 -9.27
CA GLY A 44 16.48 9.01 -9.33
C GLY A 44 17.68 8.89 -8.38
N ASN A 45 17.96 9.90 -7.57
CA ASN A 45 19.05 9.94 -6.61
C ASN A 45 18.54 10.05 -5.16
N SER A 46 18.40 8.92 -4.48
CA SER A 46 17.89 8.90 -3.10
C SER A 46 18.73 9.65 -2.07
N LYS A 47 19.98 10.02 -2.40
CA LYS A 47 20.86 10.76 -1.47
C LYS A 47 20.43 12.21 -1.24
N ASN A 48 19.59 12.77 -2.10
CA ASN A 48 19.11 14.15 -1.97
C ASN A 48 17.61 14.24 -1.65
N ASP A 49 16.91 13.10 -1.45
CA ASP A 49 15.47 13.11 -1.20
C ASP A 49 15.10 13.83 0.10
N PHE A 50 16.01 13.88 1.08
CA PHE A 50 15.87 14.69 2.30
C PHE A 50 16.24 16.16 2.05
N THR A 51 15.60 16.77 1.05
CA THR A 51 15.68 18.20 0.77
C THR A 51 14.55 18.93 1.49
N THR A 52 14.90 19.91 2.32
CA THR A 52 13.95 20.71 3.09
C THR A 52 13.19 21.71 2.21
N ARG A 53 12.13 22.33 2.77
CA ARG A 53 11.40 23.40 2.07
C ARG A 53 12.28 24.62 1.70
N SER A 54 13.37 24.85 2.43
CA SER A 54 14.37 25.89 2.14
C SER A 54 15.49 25.44 1.19
N GLN A 55 15.32 24.29 0.52
CA GLN A 55 16.26 23.72 -0.45
C GLN A 55 17.60 23.27 0.16
N GLU A 56 17.63 23.01 1.46
CA GLU A 56 18.80 22.44 2.15
C GLU A 56 18.71 20.91 2.15
N ILE A 57 19.80 20.23 1.78
CA ILE A 57 19.92 18.78 1.90
C ILE A 57 20.38 18.44 3.31
N VAL A 58 19.59 17.64 4.02
CA VAL A 58 19.85 17.30 5.42
C VAL A 58 19.93 15.79 5.60
N ALA A 59 20.67 15.34 6.61
CA ALA A 59 20.74 13.92 6.98
C ALA A 59 19.69 13.53 8.03
N ASP A 60 19.21 14.50 8.81
CA ASP A 60 18.29 14.27 9.91
C ASP A 60 16.83 14.21 9.40
N VAL A 61 16.17 13.08 9.65
CA VAL A 61 14.79 12.82 9.19
C VAL A 61 13.77 13.73 9.87
N LEU A 62 14.00 14.15 11.13
CA LEU A 62 13.11 15.07 11.83
C LEU A 62 13.25 16.48 11.27
N GLN A 63 14.47 16.94 11.00
CA GLN A 63 14.72 18.22 10.34
C GLN A 63 14.03 18.26 8.97
N PHE A 64 14.18 17.19 8.18
CA PHE A 64 13.50 17.04 6.90
C PHE A 64 11.97 17.08 7.05
N GLY A 65 11.40 16.17 7.84
CA GLY A 65 9.96 16.03 8.00
C GLY A 65 9.29 17.29 8.56
N ASN A 66 9.89 17.90 9.60
CA ASN A 66 9.37 19.11 10.22
C ASN A 66 9.43 20.33 9.29
N SER A 67 10.37 20.38 8.34
CA SER A 67 10.43 21.46 7.34
C SER A 67 9.23 21.49 6.38
N TRP A 68 8.53 20.35 6.24
CA TRP A 68 7.39 20.20 5.33
C TRP A 68 6.03 20.46 5.97
N LYS A 69 5.97 20.81 7.27
CA LYS A 69 4.70 21.15 7.93
C LYS A 69 3.95 22.27 7.20
N VAL A 70 2.64 22.13 7.09
CA VAL A 70 1.79 23.13 6.39
C VAL A 70 1.54 24.34 7.27
N SER A 71 1.17 24.12 8.54
CA SER A 71 0.95 25.18 9.51
C SER A 71 2.14 25.34 10.45
N SER A 72 2.53 26.58 10.70
CA SER A 72 3.54 26.91 11.72
C SER A 72 3.08 26.57 13.13
N SER A 73 1.77 26.53 13.39
CA SER A 73 1.18 26.18 14.68
C SER A 73 1.29 24.69 15.01
N CYS A 74 1.60 23.84 14.04
CA CYS A 74 1.84 22.42 14.30
C CYS A 74 3.15 22.26 15.10
N PRO A 75 3.14 21.46 16.18
CA PRO A 75 4.35 21.14 16.92
C PRO A 75 5.33 20.38 16.01
N SER A 76 6.62 20.51 16.31
CA SER A 76 7.62 19.67 15.67
C SER A 76 7.48 18.23 16.17
N ALA A 77 7.57 17.28 15.25
CA ALA A 77 7.64 15.87 15.58
C ALA A 77 8.96 15.55 16.31
N GLU A 78 8.87 14.61 17.23
CA GLU A 78 9.99 14.06 17.99
C GLU A 78 10.16 12.56 17.64
N LEU A 79 11.32 12.00 17.93
CA LEU A 79 11.56 10.57 17.75
C LEU A 79 10.65 9.78 18.71
N ILE A 80 9.70 9.05 18.16
CA ILE A 80 8.82 8.19 18.93
C ILE A 80 9.63 6.98 19.42
N SER A 81 9.53 6.69 20.72
CA SER A 81 10.08 5.47 21.32
C SER A 81 9.57 4.22 20.58
N ASP A 82 10.38 3.17 20.54
CA ASP A 82 9.96 1.90 19.94
C ASP A 82 8.64 1.41 20.58
N PRO A 83 7.52 1.33 19.82
CA PRO A 83 6.24 0.86 20.33
C PRO A 83 6.31 -0.53 20.94
N CYS A 84 7.20 -1.41 20.45
CA CYS A 84 7.37 -2.73 21.04
C CYS A 84 8.14 -2.70 22.36
N ALA A 85 8.95 -1.67 22.62
CA ALA A 85 9.56 -1.47 23.93
C ALA A 85 8.53 -0.93 24.94
N SER A 86 7.70 0.03 24.52
CA SER A 86 6.62 0.60 25.34
C SER A 86 5.50 -0.42 25.61
N ASN A 87 5.14 -1.24 24.61
CA ASN A 87 4.10 -2.27 24.66
C ASN A 87 4.70 -3.68 24.55
N SER A 88 5.65 -4.01 25.43
CA SER A 88 6.41 -5.28 25.38
C SER A 88 5.56 -6.54 25.37
N TYR A 89 4.37 -6.52 25.99
CA TYR A 89 3.41 -7.62 25.97
C TYR A 89 2.88 -7.96 24.57
N ARG A 90 2.95 -7.02 23.61
CA ARG A 90 2.52 -7.22 22.22
C ARG A 90 3.65 -7.74 21.31
N ALA A 91 4.91 -7.53 21.69
CA ALA A 91 6.07 -7.78 20.82
C ALA A 91 6.11 -9.20 20.25
N ALA A 92 5.91 -10.23 21.09
CA ALA A 92 5.96 -11.62 20.66
C ALA A 92 4.83 -11.97 19.66
N TRP A 93 3.63 -11.40 19.86
CA TRP A 93 2.53 -11.56 18.92
C TRP A 93 2.83 -10.86 17.60
N SER A 94 3.26 -9.60 17.64
CA SER A 94 3.60 -8.80 16.46
C SER A 94 4.67 -9.48 15.61
N GLN A 95 5.79 -9.89 16.20
CA GLN A 95 6.87 -10.60 15.50
C GLN A 95 6.37 -11.89 14.85
N LYS A 96 5.57 -12.68 15.58
CA LYS A 96 5.04 -13.93 15.06
C LYS A 96 4.10 -13.70 13.87
N GLN A 97 3.15 -12.77 13.97
CA GLN A 97 2.20 -12.52 12.90
C GLN A 97 2.87 -11.90 11.67
N CYS A 98 3.78 -10.95 11.87
CA CYS A 98 4.52 -10.29 10.78
C CYS A 98 5.54 -11.21 10.10
N SER A 99 5.94 -12.33 10.73
CA SER A 99 6.88 -13.29 10.14
C SER A 99 6.41 -13.90 8.82
N ILE A 100 5.12 -13.78 8.48
CA ILE A 100 4.63 -14.17 7.15
C ILE A 100 5.40 -13.48 6.03
N ILE A 101 5.80 -12.21 6.21
CA ILE A 101 6.55 -11.38 5.24
C ILE A 101 7.89 -12.04 4.87
N THR A 102 8.58 -12.62 5.85
CA THR A 102 9.88 -13.28 5.68
C THR A 102 9.77 -14.81 5.51
N SER A 103 8.55 -15.35 5.54
CA SER A 103 8.29 -16.77 5.42
C SER A 103 8.30 -17.27 3.97
N VAL A 104 8.19 -18.59 3.81
CA VAL A 104 8.06 -19.25 2.50
C VAL A 104 6.88 -18.73 1.66
N THR A 105 5.84 -18.17 2.27
CA THR A 105 4.69 -17.59 1.56
C THR A 105 5.11 -16.49 0.58
N PHE A 106 6.13 -15.71 0.92
CA PHE A 106 6.63 -14.60 0.10
C PHE A 106 7.99 -14.89 -0.55
N GLN A 107 8.48 -16.13 -0.48
CA GLN A 107 9.84 -16.48 -0.92
C GLN A 107 10.17 -16.07 -2.35
N SER A 108 9.21 -16.20 -3.27
CA SER A 108 9.38 -15.82 -4.68
C SER A 108 9.48 -14.30 -4.91
N CYS A 109 9.18 -13.49 -3.90
CA CYS A 109 9.30 -12.04 -3.93
C CYS A 109 10.58 -11.53 -3.23
N HIS A 110 11.15 -12.28 -2.28
CA HIS A 110 12.31 -11.84 -1.48
C HIS A 110 13.51 -11.39 -2.32
N SER A 111 13.73 -11.98 -3.49
CA SER A 111 14.82 -11.60 -4.40
C SER A 111 14.55 -10.33 -5.21
N LYS A 112 13.29 -9.86 -5.24
CA LYS A 112 12.86 -8.69 -6.00
C LYS A 112 12.57 -7.49 -5.10
N VAL A 113 12.06 -7.72 -3.89
CA VAL A 113 11.73 -6.68 -2.91
C VAL A 113 12.23 -7.13 -1.55
N ASP A 114 13.12 -6.34 -0.94
CA ASP A 114 13.66 -6.61 0.39
C ASP A 114 12.54 -6.65 1.45
N PRO A 115 12.32 -7.79 2.13
CA PRO A 115 11.28 -7.92 3.15
C PRO A 115 11.61 -7.19 4.45
N GLY A 116 12.87 -6.86 4.74
CA GLY A 116 13.32 -6.33 6.04
C GLY A 116 12.53 -5.09 6.49
N PRO A 117 12.52 -3.99 5.72
CA PRO A 117 11.79 -2.78 6.08
C PRO A 117 10.28 -2.99 6.28
N TYR A 118 9.68 -3.91 5.52
CA TYR A 118 8.25 -4.23 5.63
C TYR A 118 7.95 -5.06 6.88
N PHE A 119 8.82 -6.00 7.23
CA PHE A 119 8.72 -6.77 8.47
C PHE A 119 8.84 -5.84 9.69
N ASP A 120 9.86 -4.96 9.71
CA ASP A 120 10.08 -4.03 10.81
C ASP A 120 8.89 -3.06 10.98
N SER A 121 8.37 -2.53 9.86
CA SER A 121 7.19 -1.65 9.86
C SER A 121 5.95 -2.40 10.38
N CYS A 122 5.71 -3.62 9.92
CA CYS A 122 4.61 -4.46 10.39
C CYS A 122 4.66 -4.71 11.89
N VAL A 123 5.84 -5.03 12.43
CA VAL A 123 6.04 -5.28 13.86
C VAL A 123 5.78 -4.02 14.67
N ARG A 124 6.33 -2.88 14.22
CA ARG A 124 6.14 -1.57 14.85
C ARG A 124 4.66 -1.17 14.89
N ASP A 125 3.95 -1.27 13.77
CA ASP A 125 2.52 -0.94 13.68
C ASP A 125 1.67 -1.86 14.57
N SER A 126 1.94 -3.16 14.54
CA SER A 126 1.23 -4.16 15.35
C SER A 126 1.42 -3.99 16.86
N CYS A 127 2.59 -3.49 17.28
CA CYS A 127 2.86 -3.11 18.67
C CYS A 127 2.19 -1.78 19.06
N ALA A 128 2.04 -0.85 18.11
CA ALA A 128 1.43 0.45 18.35
C ALA A 128 -0.12 0.43 18.36
N CYS A 129 -0.75 -0.53 17.69
CA CYS A 129 -2.21 -0.68 17.69
C CYS A 129 -2.72 -1.37 18.97
N ASP A 130 -2.66 -0.66 20.10
CA ASP A 130 -2.96 -1.16 21.46
C ASP A 130 -4.36 -0.81 21.98
N THR A 131 -5.12 0.02 21.27
CA THR A 131 -6.48 0.47 21.64
C THR A 131 -7.60 -0.32 20.94
N GLY A 132 -7.25 -1.34 20.17
CA GLY A 132 -8.17 -2.16 19.37
C GLY A 132 -7.89 -2.07 17.86
N GLY A 133 -8.35 -3.05 17.08
CA GLY A 133 -8.14 -3.07 15.62
C GLY A 133 -6.75 -3.53 15.18
N ASP A 134 -6.00 -4.25 16.02
CA ASP A 134 -4.65 -4.73 15.72
C ASP A 134 -4.56 -5.65 14.50
N CYS A 135 -5.58 -6.48 14.27
CA CYS A 135 -5.73 -7.27 13.04
C CYS A 135 -5.76 -6.38 11.79
N GLU A 136 -6.37 -5.19 11.85
CA GLU A 136 -6.42 -4.27 10.72
C GLU A 136 -5.05 -3.67 10.41
N CYS A 137 -4.29 -3.27 11.43
CA CYS A 137 -2.92 -2.77 11.27
C CYS A 137 -2.01 -3.83 10.64
N LEU A 138 -2.04 -5.06 11.18
CA LEU A 138 -1.31 -6.20 10.65
C LEU A 138 -1.64 -6.47 9.17
N CYS A 139 -2.93 -6.56 8.84
CA CYS A 139 -3.35 -6.89 7.48
C CYS A 139 -2.99 -5.80 6.48
N THR A 140 -3.04 -4.53 6.88
CA THR A 140 -2.64 -3.39 6.05
C THR A 140 -1.12 -3.43 5.78
N ALA A 141 -0.30 -3.69 6.79
CA ALA A 141 1.15 -3.79 6.64
C ALA A 141 1.57 -4.96 5.72
N VAL A 142 0.97 -6.15 5.88
CA VAL A 142 1.25 -7.31 5.01
C VAL A 142 0.76 -7.06 3.58
N ALA A 143 -0.40 -6.42 3.41
CA ALA A 143 -0.92 -6.05 2.08
C ALA A 143 0.00 -5.07 1.34
N ALA A 144 0.66 -4.15 2.05
CA ALA A 144 1.64 -3.24 1.46
C ALA A 144 2.82 -3.99 0.84
N TYR A 145 3.34 -5.02 1.52
CA TYR A 145 4.39 -5.87 0.96
C TYR A 145 3.89 -6.71 -0.23
N ALA A 146 2.70 -7.28 -0.14
CA ALA A 146 2.08 -8.00 -1.26
C ALA A 146 1.87 -7.10 -2.50
N LYS A 147 1.50 -5.84 -2.30
CA LYS A 147 1.42 -4.85 -3.37
C LYS A 147 2.79 -4.59 -4.00
N ALA A 148 3.82 -4.34 -3.21
CA ALA A 148 5.18 -4.14 -3.72
C ALA A 148 5.68 -5.36 -4.53
N CYS A 149 5.38 -6.58 -4.05
CA CYS A 149 5.66 -7.80 -4.80
C CYS A 149 4.93 -7.85 -6.14
N ASN A 150 3.64 -7.48 -6.17
CA ASN A 150 2.86 -7.45 -7.40
C ASN A 150 3.44 -6.45 -8.42
N GLU A 151 3.88 -5.28 -7.95
CA GLU A 151 4.52 -4.27 -8.79
C GLU A 151 5.89 -4.72 -9.34
N ALA A 152 6.61 -5.54 -8.58
CA ALA A 152 7.81 -6.24 -9.04
C ALA A 152 7.51 -7.47 -9.92
N GLY A 153 6.25 -7.68 -10.30
CA GLY A 153 5.82 -8.77 -11.17
C GLY A 153 5.79 -10.14 -10.50
N THR A 154 5.61 -10.20 -9.19
CA THR A 154 5.39 -11.45 -8.45
C THR A 154 4.03 -11.41 -7.75
N CYS A 155 3.10 -12.21 -8.24
CA CYS A 155 1.78 -12.34 -7.64
C CYS A 155 1.81 -13.33 -6.47
N ILE A 156 1.44 -12.88 -5.26
CA ILE A 156 1.41 -13.70 -4.04
C ILE A 156 -0.03 -13.79 -3.50
N ALA A 157 -0.56 -15.00 -3.37
CA ALA A 157 -1.82 -15.26 -2.68
C ALA A 157 -1.54 -15.59 -1.20
N TRP A 158 -1.57 -14.57 -0.34
CA TRP A 158 -1.14 -14.67 1.06
C TRP A 158 -2.30 -14.77 2.08
N ARG A 159 -3.48 -14.28 1.72
CA ARG A 159 -4.67 -14.33 2.58
C ARG A 159 -5.19 -15.75 2.72
N THR A 160 -5.66 -16.10 3.92
CA THR A 160 -6.32 -17.38 4.21
C THR A 160 -7.55 -17.14 5.08
N PRO A 161 -8.46 -18.13 5.24
CA PRO A 161 -9.60 -18.00 6.15
C PRO A 161 -9.21 -17.67 7.60
N LYS A 162 -7.97 -17.96 8.00
CA LYS A 162 -7.44 -17.70 9.36
C LYS A 162 -6.51 -16.48 9.43
N PHE A 163 -6.10 -15.92 8.28
CA PHE A 163 -5.13 -14.84 8.22
C PHE A 163 -5.58 -13.79 7.21
N CYS A 164 -6.05 -12.65 7.73
CA CYS A 164 -6.55 -11.53 6.93
C CYS A 164 -7.59 -11.94 5.86
N PRO A 165 -8.68 -12.64 6.25
CA PRO A 165 -9.68 -13.11 5.31
C PRO A 165 -10.36 -11.96 4.57
N ILE A 166 -10.84 -12.25 3.36
CA ILE A 166 -11.62 -11.32 2.54
C ILE A 166 -12.91 -12.02 2.09
N PHE A 167 -14.01 -11.28 2.10
CA PHE A 167 -15.35 -11.84 1.90
C PHE A 167 -15.96 -11.33 0.59
N CYS A 168 -15.49 -11.87 -0.54
CA CYS A 168 -15.90 -11.43 -1.88
C CYS A 168 -17.22 -12.03 -2.36
N ASP A 169 -17.58 -13.20 -1.84
CA ASP A 169 -18.85 -13.88 -2.11
C ASP A 169 -20.06 -13.16 -1.49
N TYR A 170 -19.83 -12.25 -0.54
CA TYR A 170 -20.83 -11.30 -0.07
C TYR A 170 -21.55 -10.55 -1.21
N TYR A 171 -20.83 -10.26 -2.30
CA TYR A 171 -21.35 -9.50 -3.43
C TYR A 171 -22.12 -10.35 -4.44
N ASN A 172 -22.15 -11.68 -4.28
CA ASN A 172 -22.90 -12.56 -5.17
C ASN A 172 -24.38 -12.62 -4.80
N SER A 173 -25.24 -12.62 -5.81
CA SER A 173 -26.65 -12.98 -5.60
C SER A 173 -26.77 -14.46 -5.21
N PRO A 174 -27.84 -14.87 -4.51
CA PRO A 174 -28.06 -16.27 -4.18
C PRO A 174 -28.04 -17.18 -5.42
N GLY A 175 -27.13 -18.16 -5.44
CA GLY A 175 -26.97 -19.09 -6.57
C GLY A 175 -26.05 -18.59 -7.70
N GLU A 176 -25.52 -17.38 -7.59
CA GLU A 176 -24.55 -16.81 -8.54
C GLU A 176 -23.13 -16.83 -7.96
N CYS A 177 -22.13 -16.75 -8.83
CA CYS A 177 -20.71 -16.79 -8.46
C CYS A 177 -19.89 -15.88 -9.38
N GLU A 178 -20.22 -14.59 -9.34
CA GLU A 178 -19.64 -13.59 -10.23
C GLU A 178 -18.43 -12.89 -9.60
N TRP A 179 -18.46 -12.62 -8.30
CA TRP A 179 -17.43 -11.90 -7.57
C TRP A 179 -16.41 -12.86 -6.98
N HIS A 180 -15.16 -12.68 -7.39
CA HIS A 180 -14.04 -13.51 -6.97
C HIS A 180 -12.91 -12.66 -6.41
N TYR A 181 -12.26 -13.19 -5.38
CA TYR A 181 -11.01 -12.63 -4.90
C TYR A 181 -9.90 -12.81 -5.95
N LYS A 182 -9.26 -11.70 -6.32
CA LYS A 182 -8.06 -11.67 -7.16
C LYS A 182 -6.90 -11.09 -6.33
N PRO A 183 -5.95 -11.93 -5.87
CA PRO A 183 -4.89 -11.50 -4.95
C PRO A 183 -3.98 -10.41 -5.53
N CYS A 184 -3.90 -10.34 -6.86
CA CYS A 184 -3.00 -9.44 -7.57
C CYS A 184 -3.77 -8.52 -8.53
N GLY A 185 -5.08 -8.42 -8.31
CA GLY A 185 -6.01 -7.67 -9.15
C GLY A 185 -6.41 -8.35 -10.44
N ALA A 186 -7.32 -7.69 -11.15
CA ALA A 186 -7.73 -8.04 -12.50
C ALA A 186 -7.16 -7.03 -13.49
N ASN A 187 -7.01 -7.45 -14.74
CA ASN A 187 -6.72 -6.53 -15.84
C ASN A 187 -7.83 -5.47 -15.94
N CYS A 188 -7.52 -4.33 -16.57
CA CYS A 188 -8.50 -3.27 -16.76
C CYS A 188 -9.80 -3.80 -17.36
N MET A 189 -10.90 -3.63 -16.64
CA MET A 189 -12.21 -4.11 -17.04
C MET A 189 -12.98 -3.01 -17.76
N LYS A 190 -13.84 -3.40 -18.70
CA LYS A 190 -14.83 -2.50 -19.27
C LYS A 190 -15.89 -2.21 -18.21
N THR A 191 -16.15 -0.93 -17.99
CA THR A 191 -17.22 -0.50 -17.10
C THR A 191 -18.10 0.53 -17.81
N CYS A 192 -19.28 0.82 -17.25
CA CYS A 192 -20.12 1.91 -17.76
C CYS A 192 -19.40 3.28 -17.77
N ARG A 193 -18.44 3.49 -16.86
CA ARG A 193 -17.60 4.71 -16.81
C ARG A 193 -16.35 4.63 -17.68
N ASN A 194 -15.88 3.42 -18.01
CA ASN A 194 -14.76 3.19 -18.92
C ASN A 194 -15.12 2.13 -19.98
N PRO A 195 -15.93 2.49 -21.00
CA PRO A 195 -16.42 1.50 -21.96
C PRO A 195 -15.34 0.91 -22.87
N SER A 196 -14.22 1.61 -23.05
CA SER A 196 -13.09 1.13 -23.86
C SER A 196 -12.30 0.02 -23.15
N GLY A 197 -12.33 -0.02 -21.80
CA GLY A 197 -11.48 -0.90 -21.01
C GLY A 197 -10.01 -0.48 -21.04
N ASN A 198 -9.72 0.77 -21.39
CA ASN A 198 -8.36 1.30 -21.39
C ASN A 198 -8.12 2.00 -20.05
N CYS A 199 -7.27 1.43 -19.20
CA CYS A 199 -6.81 2.07 -17.97
C CYS A 199 -5.45 2.71 -18.21
N SER A 200 -5.11 3.72 -17.40
CA SER A 200 -3.76 4.29 -17.41
C SER A 200 -2.73 3.20 -17.07
N SER A 201 -1.62 3.16 -17.79
CA SER A 201 -0.48 2.27 -17.50
C SER A 201 0.17 2.57 -16.14
N LEU A 202 -0.13 3.74 -15.55
CA LEU A 202 0.29 4.11 -14.20
C LEU A 202 -0.52 3.41 -13.11
N ILE A 203 -1.63 2.74 -13.44
CA ILE A 203 -2.42 1.95 -12.48
C ILE A 203 -1.92 0.51 -12.55
N THR A 204 -1.21 0.08 -11.50
CA THR A 204 -0.85 -1.33 -11.32
C THR A 204 -2.07 -2.14 -10.92
N ASN A 205 -2.09 -3.44 -11.22
CA ASN A 205 -3.21 -4.28 -10.82
C ASN A 205 -3.32 -4.31 -9.28
N LEU A 206 -4.53 -4.12 -8.75
CA LEU A 206 -4.74 -3.95 -7.30
C LEU A 206 -5.52 -5.13 -6.73
N GLU A 207 -5.06 -5.67 -5.60
CA GLU A 207 -5.74 -6.74 -4.85
C GLU A 207 -7.23 -6.40 -4.61
N GLY A 208 -8.10 -7.42 -4.68
CA GLY A 208 -9.46 -7.31 -4.14
C GLY A 208 -10.49 -8.20 -4.82
N CYS A 209 -11.75 -7.84 -4.66
CA CYS A 209 -12.88 -8.55 -5.27
C CYS A 209 -13.18 -7.97 -6.64
N TYR A 210 -13.29 -8.83 -7.65
CA TYR A 210 -13.58 -8.44 -9.02
C TYR A 210 -14.67 -9.35 -9.60
N PRO A 211 -15.64 -8.79 -10.35
CA PRO A 211 -16.65 -9.58 -11.02
C PRO A 211 -16.08 -10.28 -12.26
N GLN A 212 -16.69 -11.39 -12.64
CA GLN A 212 -16.50 -12.05 -13.93
C GLN A 212 -17.79 -11.92 -14.73
N CYS A 213 -17.86 -10.89 -15.57
CA CYS A 213 -19.04 -10.62 -16.38
C CYS A 213 -19.21 -11.67 -17.49
N PRO A 214 -20.45 -12.11 -17.80
CA PRO A 214 -20.70 -13.04 -18.88
C PRO A 214 -20.52 -12.37 -20.25
N PRO A 215 -20.23 -13.13 -21.33
CA PRO A 215 -19.93 -12.56 -22.66
C PRO A 215 -21.06 -11.70 -23.26
N ASN A 216 -22.31 -11.97 -22.90
CA ASN A 216 -23.49 -11.23 -23.36
C ASN A 216 -23.72 -9.91 -22.60
N GLN A 217 -23.06 -9.71 -21.45
CA GLN A 217 -23.12 -8.47 -20.66
C GLN A 217 -21.70 -8.11 -20.15
N PRO A 218 -20.75 -7.77 -21.05
CA PRO A 218 -19.32 -7.67 -20.72
C PRO A 218 -18.93 -6.34 -20.05
N TYR A 219 -19.89 -5.56 -19.57
CA TYR A 219 -19.68 -4.27 -18.91
C TYR A 219 -20.12 -4.39 -17.46
N PHE A 220 -19.21 -4.06 -16.56
CA PHE A 220 -19.52 -3.85 -15.15
C PHE A 220 -20.08 -2.45 -14.88
#